data_AF-A0A537K4I7-F1
#
_entry.id   AF-A0A537K4I7-F1
#
_cell.length_a   1.000
_cell.length_b   1.000
_cell.length_c   1.000
_cell.angle_alpha   90.00
_cell.angle_beta   90.00
_cell.angle_gamma   90.00
#
_symmetry.space_group_name_H-M   'P 1'
#
loop_
_entity.id
_entity.type
_entity.pdbx_description
1 polymer ?
#
loop_
_entity_poly.entity_id
_entity_poly.type
_entity_poly.pdbx_seq_one_letter_code
_entity_poly.pdbx_strand_id
1 'polypeptide(L)' 'MLRGARIAVIDDVMTTGATLNECARVLCEAGGAASVDAVVLVRQPWVRDARRGVPSAMRGS' A
#
# COMPACT_ATOMS: atom_id res chain seq x y z
N MET A 1 -13.66 -9.54 -19.47
CA MET A 1 -14.46 -9.87 -18.27
C MET A 1 -14.55 -8.75 -17.24
N LEU A 2 -13.78 -7.65 -17.34
CA LEU A 2 -13.75 -6.61 -16.30
C LEU A 2 -14.65 -5.39 -16.60
N ARG A 3 -15.37 -5.40 -17.73
CA ARG A 3 -16.18 -4.26 -18.17
C ARG A 3 -17.25 -3.91 -17.13
N GLY A 4 -17.19 -2.68 -16.60
CA GLY A 4 -18.13 -2.19 -15.59
C GLY A 4 -17.86 -2.69 -14.16
N ALA A 5 -16.82 -3.50 -13.94
CA ALA A 5 -16.49 -4.02 -12.61
C ALA A 5 -15.85 -2.94 -11.72
N ARG A 6 -16.11 -3.02 -10.41
CA ARG A 6 -15.38 -2.26 -9.38
C ARG A 6 -14.41 -3.22 -8.70
N ILE A 7 -13.11 -2.93 -8.78
CA ILE A 7 -12.04 -3.85 -8.42
C ILE A 7 -11.29 -3.30 -7.20
N ALA A 8 -11.06 -4.14 -6.19
CA ALA A 8 -10.12 -3.86 -5.12
C ALA A 8 -8.85 -4.68 -5.34
N VAL A 9 -7.71 -4.00 -5.45
CA VAL A 9 -6.38 -4.63 -5.49
C VAL A 9 -5.82 -4.64 -4.08
N ILE A 10 -5.52 -5.83 -3.56
CA ILE A 10 -4.95 -6.01 -2.23
C ILE A 10 -3.46 -6.27 -2.39
N ASP A 11 -2.64 -5.51 -1.66
CA ASP A 11 -1.20 -5.69 -1.60
C ASP A 11 -0.72 -5.54 -0.15
N ASP A 12 0.44 -6.07 0.19
CA ASP A 12 0.95 -5.96 1.56
C ASP A 12 1.59 -4.59 1.82
N VAL A 13 2.51 -4.15 0.96
CA VAL A 13 3.32 -2.95 1.14
C VAL A 13 3.36 -2.11 -0.12
N MET A 14 2.88 -0.87 -0.02
CA MET A 14 3.05 0.14 -1.05
C MET A 14 4.25 1.03 -0.77
N THR A 15 5.16 1.12 -1.74
CA THR A 15 6.26 2.08 -1.74
C THR A 15 5.83 3.40 -2.40
N THR A 16 6.19 3.62 -3.67
CA THR A 16 5.78 4.77 -4.48
C THR A 16 4.37 4.62 -5.05
N GLY A 17 3.84 3.39 -5.08
CA GLY A 17 2.56 3.07 -5.72
C GLY A 17 2.62 2.93 -7.24
N ALA A 18 3.81 2.96 -7.86
CA ALA A 18 3.97 2.86 -9.32
C ALA A 18 3.31 1.59 -9.89
N THR A 19 3.53 0.44 -9.25
CA THR A 19 2.91 -0.83 -9.66
C THR A 19 1.39 -0.79 -9.57
N LEU A 20 0.84 -0.33 -8.43
CA LEU A 20 -0.62 -0.25 -8.22
C LEU A 20 -1.28 0.72 -9.20
N ASN A 21 -0.63 1.85 -9.51
CA ASN A 21 -1.11 2.80 -10.52
C ASN A 21 -1.12 2.19 -11.92
N GLU A 22 -0.07 1.47 -12.32
CA GLU A 22 -0.03 0.82 -13.63
C GLU A 22 -1.07 -0.29 -13.72
N CYS A 23 -1.26 -1.08 -12.66
CA CYS A 23 -2.34 -2.05 -12.59
C CYS A 23 -3.71 -1.38 -12.75
N ALA A 24 -3.98 -0.31 -12.00
CA ALA A 24 -5.24 0.43 -12.10
C ALA A 24 -5.48 0.97 -13.51
N ARG A 25 -4.43 1.55 -14.13
CA ARG A 25 -4.48 2.05 -15.51
C ARG A 25 -4.86 0.94 -16.48
N VAL A 26 -4.17 -0.20 -16.45
CA VAL A 26 -4.43 -1.33 -17.36
C VAL A 26 -5.82 -1.92 -17.13
N LEU A 27 -6.24 -2.10 -15.87
CA LEU A 27 -7.55 -2.64 -15.52
C LEU A 27 -8.70 -1.74 -15.98
N CYS A 28 -8.54 -0.42 -15.89
CA CYS A 28 -9.51 0.54 -16.40
C CYS A 28 -9.47 0.64 -17.94
N GLU A 29 -8.31 0.96 -18.52
CA GLU A 29 -8.18 1.29 -19.94
C GLU A 29 -8.33 0.08 -20.86
N ALA A 30 -7.62 -1.02 -20.57
CA ALA A 30 -7.68 -2.24 -21.37
C ALA A 30 -8.77 -3.20 -20.85
N GLY A 31 -8.95 -3.28 -19.54
CA GLY A 31 -9.93 -4.17 -18.90
C GLY A 31 -11.37 -3.66 -18.96
N GLY A 32 -11.58 -2.34 -19.00
CA GLY A 32 -12.89 -1.70 -18.95
C GLY A 32 -13.50 -1.61 -17.54
N ALA A 33 -12.69 -1.74 -16.48
CA ALA A 33 -13.16 -1.57 -15.11
C ALA A 33 -13.80 -0.18 -14.91
N ALA A 34 -14.86 -0.12 -14.12
CA ALA A 34 -15.52 1.12 -13.73
C ALA A 34 -14.73 1.88 -12.64
N SER A 35 -14.09 1.15 -11.73
CA SER A 35 -13.18 1.71 -10.74
C SER A 35 -12.16 0.67 -10.28
N VAL A 36 -11.00 1.14 -9.83
CA VAL A 36 -9.97 0.33 -9.20
C VAL A 36 -9.49 1.06 -7.95
N ASP A 37 -9.60 0.40 -6.81
CA ASP A 37 -9.14 0.89 -5.51
C ASP A 37 -8.01 -0.02 -4.99
N ALA A 38 -7.03 0.55 -4.29
CA ALA A 38 -5.94 -0.21 -3.70
C ALA A 38 -6.07 -0.24 -2.17
N VAL A 39 -5.96 -1.42 -1.58
CA VAL A 39 -5.89 -1.61 -0.13
C VAL A 39 -4.54 -2.23 0.20
N VAL A 40 -3.74 -1.49 0.97
CA VAL A 40 -2.40 -1.92 1.39
C VAL A 40 -2.32 -2.00 2.90
N LEU A 41 -1.59 -3.00 3.41
CA LEU A 41 -1.38 -3.12 4.86
C LEU A 41 -0.42 -2.04 5.36
N VAL A 42 0.59 -1.70 4.56
CA VAL A 42 1.63 -0.73 4.92
C VAL A 42 1.93 0.20 3.75
N ARG A 43 2.19 1.48 4.05
CA ARG A 43 2.67 2.46 3.07
C ARG A 43 3.99 3.09 3.55
N GLN A 44 4.97 3.18 2.67
CA GLN A 44 6.21 3.91 2.94
C GLN A 44 6.04 5.44 2.83
N PRO A 45 6.91 6.23 3.49
CA PRO A 45 8.04 5.81 4.32
C PRO A 45 7.60 5.34 5.71
N TRP A 46 8.31 4.36 6.24
CA TRP A 46 8.15 3.92 7.62
C TRP A 46 9.25 4.56 8.48
N VAL A 47 8.87 5.09 9.63
CA VAL A 47 9.82 5.59 10.65
C VAL A 47 9.94 4.51 11.72
N ARG A 48 11.13 3.90 11.90
CA ARG A 48 11.41 3.20 13.17
C ARG A 48 11.72 4.24 14.22
N ASP A 49 10.91 4.27 15.27
CA ASP A 49 11.40 4.77 16.54
C ASP A 49 12.33 3.71 17.14
N ALA A 50 13.65 3.91 16.98
CA ALA A 50 14.68 3.08 17.60
C ALA A 50 14.64 3.09 19.15
N ARG A 51 13.81 3.94 19.78
CA ARG A 51 13.73 4.07 21.25
C ARG A 51 12.60 3.25 21.89
N ARG A 52 11.69 2.67 21.11
CA ARG A 52 10.64 1.74 21.61
C ARG A 52 11.21 0.33 21.77
N GLY A 53 11.90 0.10 22.88
CA GLY A 53 12.42 -1.22 23.22
C GLY A 53 13.43 -1.26 24.35
N VAL A 54 13.99 -0.12 24.75
CA VAL A 54 14.91 -0.04 25.90
C VAL A 54 14.08 0.23 27.16
N PRO A 55 14.01 -0.71 28.12
CA PRO A 55 13.41 -0.45 29.43
C PRO A 55 14.01 0.82 30.05
N SER A 56 13.20 1.63 30.73
CA SER A 56 13.64 2.90 31.34
C SER A 56 14.83 2.73 32.29
N ALA A 57 15.05 1.51 32.81
CA ALA A 57 16.12 1.17 33.73
C ALA A 57 17.53 1.09 33.10
N MET A 58 17.65 1.09 31.76
CA MET A 58 18.95 1.08 31.06
C MET A 58 19.33 2.44 30.44
N ARG A 59 18.55 3.49 30.70
CA ARG A 59 18.91 4.85 30.28
C ARG A 59 19.77 5.45 31.39
N GLY A 60 21.09 5.38 31.19
CA GLY A 60 22.08 5.90 32.13
C GLY A 60 21.78 7.35 32.54
N SER A 61 21.97 7.59 33.83
CA SER A 61 22.02 8.87 34.54
C SER A 61 23.08 9.81 33.99
#